data_AF-A0A2E3DW78-F1
#
_entry.id   AF-A0A2E3DW78-F1
#
_cell.length_a   1.000
_cell.length_b   1.000
_cell.length_c   1.000
_cell.angle_alpha   90.00
_cell.angle_beta   90.00
_cell.angle_gamma   90.00
#
_symmetry.space_group_name_H-M   'P 1'
#
loop_
_entity.id
_entity.type
_entity.pdbx_description
1 polymer ?
#
loop_
_entity_poly.entity_id
_entity_poly.type
_entity_poly.pdbx_seq_one_letter_code
_entity_poly.pdbx_strand_id
1 'polypeptide(L)'
;MSYRFKYFLRFLIFTLFMCYSAFGQNKDVGRELKRLNAKIDRVRVMVDSLELDNQILLPELMSAFRQAVKSKAQQDSITLVVLKRLNTLSNKIVNLENQSRYMDSTALEIFNKLVLVENKIITLTNSYNEMARLKSGEPISSEPQFNNAQYKETYMKSLGHFQNQNFKNAISGFKELVKADATNDLADNSQYWLAECFYSQKDFKRAIAEFEKVFTYPGTDKDDDAQLKIGLAYQSIGNIDKAREEFQRFIDYFPGSEYYPKAKEAIKQLSIN
;
A
#
# COMPACT_ATOMS: atom_id res chain seq x y z
N MET A 1 -105.73 70.42 -31.64
CA MET A 1 -104.41 70.20 -32.28
C MET A 1 -103.26 70.01 -31.26
N SER A 2 -103.47 69.42 -30.07
CA SER A 2 -102.49 69.50 -28.95
C SER A 2 -101.84 68.17 -28.53
N TYR A 3 -102.45 67.01 -28.81
CA TYR A 3 -101.94 65.72 -28.29
C TYR A 3 -100.86 65.06 -29.17
N ARG A 4 -100.98 65.14 -30.51
CA ARG A 4 -100.03 64.50 -31.43
C ARG A 4 -98.62 65.09 -31.36
N PHE A 5 -98.49 66.39 -31.08
CA PHE A 5 -97.19 67.06 -30.95
C PHE A 5 -96.44 66.66 -29.66
N LYS A 6 -97.16 66.48 -28.54
CA LYS A 6 -96.56 66.04 -27.27
C LYS A 6 -96.00 64.61 -27.32
N TYR A 7 -96.67 63.71 -28.04
CA TYR A 7 -96.15 62.35 -28.25
C TYR A 7 -94.92 62.33 -29.14
N PHE A 8 -94.90 63.15 -30.20
CA PHE A 8 -93.74 63.26 -31.08
C PHE A 8 -92.51 63.80 -30.34
N LEU A 9 -92.70 64.83 -29.51
CA LEU A 9 -91.61 65.41 -28.72
C LEU A 9 -91.07 64.44 -27.65
N ARG A 10 -91.95 63.67 -26.99
CA ARG A 10 -91.54 62.63 -26.03
C ARG A 10 -90.78 61.48 -26.72
N PHE A 11 -91.21 61.10 -27.91
CA PHE A 11 -90.53 60.08 -28.71
C PHE A 11 -89.14 60.55 -29.15
N LEU A 12 -89.01 61.81 -29.58
CA LEU A 12 -87.72 62.41 -29.98
C LEU A 12 -86.73 62.49 -28.81
N ILE A 13 -87.20 62.84 -27.60
CA ILE A 13 -86.35 62.90 -26.41
C ILE A 13 -85.90 61.49 -26.00
N PHE A 14 -86.78 60.49 -26.11
CA PHE A 14 -86.45 59.10 -25.78
C PHE A 14 -85.43 58.49 -26.77
N THR A 15 -85.56 58.79 -28.07
CA THR A 15 -84.58 58.36 -29.07
C THR A 15 -83.24 59.08 -28.92
N LEU A 16 -83.25 60.37 -28.57
CA LEU A 16 -82.02 61.11 -28.23
C LEU A 16 -81.34 60.55 -26.98
N PHE A 17 -82.09 60.15 -25.95
CA PHE A 17 -81.53 59.57 -24.73
C PHE A 17 -80.95 58.16 -24.95
N MET A 18 -81.62 57.33 -25.76
CA MET A 18 -81.11 56.02 -26.22
C MET A 18 -79.84 56.17 -27.08
N CYS A 19 -79.77 57.19 -27.94
CA CYS A 19 -78.55 57.48 -28.69
C CYS A 19 -77.40 57.96 -27.79
N TYR A 20 -77.69 58.71 -26.74
CA TYR A 20 -76.68 59.21 -25.81
C TYR A 20 -76.07 58.09 -24.94
N SER A 21 -76.90 57.14 -24.47
CA SER A 21 -76.42 55.96 -23.73
C SER A 21 -75.61 55.00 -24.61
N ALA A 22 -75.98 54.84 -25.88
CA ALA A 22 -75.22 54.04 -26.85
C ALA A 22 -73.85 54.67 -27.21
N PHE A 23 -73.74 56.00 -27.21
CA PHE A 23 -72.47 56.69 -27.49
C PHE A 23 -71.49 56.68 -26.30
N GLY A 24 -71.99 56.57 -25.07
CA GLY A 24 -71.17 56.47 -23.85
C GLY A 24 -70.44 55.12 -23.74
N GLN A 25 -71.11 54.01 -24.05
CA GLN A 25 -70.52 52.67 -24.01
C GLN A 25 -69.41 52.47 -25.06
N ASN A 26 -69.54 53.07 -26.24
CA ASN A 26 -68.57 52.90 -27.34
C ASN A 26 -67.17 53.50 -27.02
N LYS A 27 -67.10 54.55 -26.19
CA LYS A 27 -65.82 55.14 -25.76
C LYS A 27 -65.06 54.27 -24.75
N ASP A 28 -65.76 53.54 -23.89
CA ASP A 28 -65.13 52.62 -22.92
C ASP A 28 -64.62 51.35 -23.58
N VAL A 29 -65.38 50.77 -24.51
CA VAL A 29 -64.95 49.61 -25.30
C VAL A 29 -63.66 49.91 -26.07
N GLY A 30 -63.54 51.10 -26.66
CA GLY A 30 -62.31 51.52 -27.35
C GLY A 30 -61.09 51.69 -26.42
N ARG A 31 -61.30 52.08 -25.16
CA ARG A 31 -60.21 52.16 -24.16
C ARG A 31 -59.79 50.78 -23.67
N GLU A 32 -60.74 49.88 -23.46
CA GLU A 32 -60.47 48.49 -23.10
C GLU A 32 -59.72 47.75 -24.21
N LEU A 33 -60.13 47.90 -25.47
CA LEU A 33 -59.42 47.35 -26.63
C LEU A 33 -57.96 47.84 -26.71
N LYS A 34 -57.72 49.14 -26.50
CA LYS A 34 -56.34 49.68 -26.45
C LYS A 34 -55.53 49.09 -25.29
N ARG A 35 -56.13 48.93 -24.10
CA ARG A 35 -55.47 48.28 -22.95
C ARG A 35 -55.16 46.81 -23.22
N LEU A 36 -56.06 46.10 -23.88
CA LEU A 36 -55.88 44.70 -24.23
C LEU A 36 -54.76 44.53 -25.27
N ASN A 37 -54.73 45.36 -26.32
CA ASN A 37 -53.64 45.38 -27.30
C ASN A 37 -52.30 45.69 -26.64
N ALA A 38 -52.22 46.67 -25.74
CA ALA A 38 -50.99 46.96 -25.00
C ALA A 38 -50.54 45.82 -24.07
N LYS A 39 -51.48 44.97 -23.60
CA LYS A 39 -51.13 43.74 -22.86
C LYS A 39 -50.64 42.64 -23.82
N ILE A 40 -51.29 42.48 -24.97
CA ILE A 40 -50.88 41.53 -26.02
C ILE A 40 -49.47 41.85 -26.51
N ASP A 41 -49.17 43.12 -26.78
CA ASP A 41 -47.84 43.55 -27.22
C ASP A 41 -46.77 43.28 -26.16
N ARG A 42 -47.09 43.51 -24.86
CA ARG A 42 -46.19 43.15 -23.77
C ARG A 42 -45.95 41.65 -23.66
N VAL A 43 -46.99 40.84 -23.84
CA VAL A 43 -46.85 39.38 -23.84
C VAL A 43 -46.02 38.93 -25.04
N ARG A 44 -46.22 39.51 -26.23
CA ARG A 44 -45.42 39.20 -27.42
C ARG A 44 -43.94 39.49 -27.19
N VAL A 45 -43.60 40.68 -26.69
CA VAL A 45 -42.20 41.03 -26.35
C VAL A 45 -41.62 40.08 -25.29
N MET A 46 -42.41 39.66 -24.31
CA MET A 46 -41.97 38.71 -23.29
C MET A 46 -41.75 37.30 -23.87
N VAL A 47 -42.60 36.86 -24.80
CA VAL A 47 -42.43 35.61 -25.55
C VAL A 47 -41.17 35.67 -26.42
N ASP A 48 -40.96 36.77 -27.15
CA ASP A 48 -39.78 36.96 -28.00
C ASP A 48 -38.49 36.96 -27.15
N SER A 49 -38.53 37.59 -25.98
CA SER A 49 -37.41 37.57 -25.01
C SER A 49 -37.15 36.15 -24.48
N LEU A 50 -38.20 35.41 -24.12
CA LEU A 50 -38.06 34.04 -23.64
C LEU A 50 -37.59 33.09 -24.74
N GLU A 51 -37.99 33.33 -25.99
CA GLU A 51 -37.53 32.56 -27.14
C GLU A 51 -36.04 32.81 -27.40
N LEU A 52 -35.60 34.07 -27.30
CA LEU A 52 -34.18 34.44 -27.39
C LEU A 52 -33.36 33.82 -26.24
N ASP A 53 -33.85 33.92 -25.00
CA ASP A 53 -33.20 33.31 -23.83
C ASP A 53 -33.08 31.79 -24.00
N ASN A 54 -34.13 31.13 -24.49
CA ASN A 54 -34.09 29.70 -24.78
C ASN A 54 -33.10 29.35 -25.90
N GLN A 55 -33.01 30.16 -26.96
CA GLN A 55 -32.05 29.95 -28.05
C GLN A 55 -30.59 30.02 -27.57
N ILE A 56 -30.31 30.78 -26.52
CA ILE A 56 -28.96 30.95 -25.96
C ILE A 56 -28.67 29.88 -24.88
N LEU A 57 -29.60 29.70 -23.94
CA LEU A 57 -29.39 28.86 -22.76
C LEU A 57 -29.38 27.36 -23.08
N LEU A 58 -30.19 26.90 -24.04
CA LEU A 58 -30.25 25.47 -24.40
C LEU A 58 -28.90 24.95 -24.94
N PRO A 59 -28.27 25.59 -25.93
CA PRO A 59 -26.94 25.18 -26.41
C PRO A 59 -25.87 25.18 -25.32
N GLU A 60 -25.88 26.20 -24.46
CA GLU A 60 -24.90 26.34 -23.38
C GLU A 60 -25.06 25.24 -22.33
N LEU A 61 -26.30 24.94 -21.92
CA LEU A 61 -26.63 23.84 -21.03
C LEU A 61 -26.24 22.47 -21.63
N MET A 62 -26.52 22.27 -22.92
CA MET A 62 -26.15 21.04 -23.63
C MET A 62 -24.64 20.87 -23.73
N SER A 63 -23.90 21.96 -23.93
CA SER A 63 -22.43 21.97 -23.93
C SER A 63 -21.88 21.61 -22.54
N ALA A 64 -22.36 22.28 -21.49
CA ALA A 64 -21.97 22.02 -20.11
C ALA A 64 -22.28 20.57 -19.69
N PHE A 65 -23.45 20.05 -20.06
CA PHE A 65 -23.84 18.66 -19.80
C PHE A 65 -22.92 17.67 -20.52
N ARG A 66 -22.64 17.87 -21.81
CA ARG A 66 -21.70 17.03 -22.57
C ARG A 66 -20.30 17.03 -21.94
N GLN A 67 -19.83 18.18 -21.48
CA GLN A 67 -18.53 18.30 -20.83
C GLN A 67 -18.49 17.58 -19.49
N ALA A 68 -19.53 17.71 -18.66
CA ALA A 68 -19.66 16.98 -17.40
C ALA A 68 -19.70 15.46 -17.61
N VAL A 69 -20.47 14.99 -18.58
CA VAL A 69 -20.55 13.56 -18.96
C VAL A 69 -19.18 13.05 -19.44
N LYS A 70 -18.49 13.80 -20.30
CA LYS A 70 -17.16 13.43 -20.80
C LYS A 70 -16.11 13.38 -19.68
N SER A 71 -16.09 14.37 -18.80
CA SER A 71 -15.19 14.42 -17.64
C SER A 71 -15.43 13.24 -16.70
N LYS A 72 -16.70 12.92 -16.42
CA LYS A 72 -17.07 11.79 -15.57
C LYS A 72 -16.63 10.45 -16.18
N ALA A 73 -16.86 10.25 -17.47
CA ALA A 73 -16.41 9.06 -18.18
C ALA A 73 -14.87 8.90 -18.18
N GLN A 74 -14.11 10.00 -18.30
CA GLN A 74 -12.65 9.98 -18.15
C GLN A 74 -12.20 9.60 -16.74
N GLN A 75 -12.87 10.13 -15.71
CA GLN A 75 -12.56 9.86 -14.31
C GLN A 75 -12.80 8.39 -13.95
N ASP A 76 -13.89 7.81 -14.46
CA ASP A 76 -14.21 6.40 -14.28
C ASP A 76 -13.17 5.50 -15.00
N SER A 77 -12.68 5.92 -16.18
CA SER A 77 -11.58 5.26 -16.89
C SER A 77 -10.24 5.32 -16.14
N ILE A 78 -9.87 6.46 -15.57
CA ILE A 78 -8.66 6.62 -14.73
C ILE A 78 -8.75 5.71 -13.50
N THR A 79 -9.90 5.69 -12.83
CA THR A 79 -10.14 4.84 -11.65
C THR A 79 -9.96 3.37 -12.00
N LEU A 80 -10.51 2.93 -13.14
CA LEU A 80 -10.34 1.56 -13.64
C LEU A 80 -8.87 1.23 -13.95
N VAL A 81 -8.12 2.17 -14.57
CA VAL A 81 -6.68 2.00 -14.84
C VAL A 81 -5.88 1.88 -13.54
N VAL A 82 -6.18 2.70 -12.53
CA VAL A 82 -5.54 2.64 -11.21
C VAL A 82 -5.85 1.32 -10.52
N LEU A 83 -7.11 0.89 -10.49
CA LEU A 83 -7.50 -0.41 -9.92
C LEU A 83 -6.81 -1.58 -10.62
N LYS A 84 -6.73 -1.55 -11.96
CA LYS A 84 -6.01 -2.56 -12.74
C LYS A 84 -4.51 -2.57 -12.41
N ARG A 85 -3.88 -1.41 -12.27
CA ARG A 85 -2.48 -1.30 -11.84
C ARG A 85 -2.28 -1.82 -10.42
N LEU A 86 -3.17 -1.48 -9.47
CA LEU A 86 -3.13 -1.97 -8.09
C LEU A 86 -3.23 -3.50 -8.05
N ASN A 87 -4.18 -4.09 -8.76
CA ASN A 87 -4.30 -5.54 -8.85
C ASN A 87 -3.05 -6.18 -9.49
N THR A 88 -2.51 -5.57 -10.55
CA THR A 88 -1.28 -6.07 -11.19
C THR A 88 -0.08 -6.00 -10.24
N LEU A 89 0.05 -4.91 -9.48
CA LEU A 89 1.10 -4.74 -8.48
C LEU A 89 0.93 -5.73 -7.32
N SER A 90 -0.29 -5.90 -6.82
CA SER A 90 -0.61 -6.89 -5.78
C SER A 90 -0.19 -8.30 -6.21
N ASN A 91 -0.49 -8.69 -7.46
CA ASN A 91 -0.08 -10.00 -7.99
C ASN A 91 1.44 -10.13 -8.11
N LYS A 92 2.14 -9.06 -8.52
CA LYS A 92 3.61 -9.04 -8.57
C LYS A 92 4.22 -9.18 -7.17
N ILE A 93 3.66 -8.50 -6.17
CA ILE A 93 4.10 -8.58 -4.77
C ILE A 93 4.00 -10.02 -4.28
N VAL A 94 2.84 -10.67 -4.47
CA VAL A 94 2.64 -12.07 -4.07
C VAL A 94 3.64 -13.00 -4.75
N ASN A 95 3.92 -12.81 -6.05
CA ASN A 95 4.90 -13.62 -6.76
C ASN A 95 6.33 -13.43 -6.22
N LEU A 96 6.72 -12.18 -5.94
CA LEU A 96 8.04 -11.87 -5.36
C LEU A 96 8.18 -12.42 -3.94
N GLU A 97 7.12 -12.34 -3.13
CA GLU A 97 7.11 -12.95 -1.79
C GLU A 97 7.28 -14.48 -1.87
N ASN A 98 6.59 -15.14 -2.79
CA ASN A 98 6.72 -16.58 -2.98
C ASN A 98 8.12 -16.97 -3.45
N GLN A 99 8.72 -16.18 -4.36
CA GLN A 99 10.10 -16.41 -4.80
C GLN A 99 11.10 -16.19 -3.67
N SER A 100 10.94 -15.14 -2.85
CA SER A 100 11.78 -14.91 -1.67
C SER A 100 11.70 -16.07 -0.69
N ARG A 101 10.49 -16.55 -0.37
CA ARG A 101 10.32 -17.72 0.53
C ARG A 101 10.98 -18.98 -0.03
N TYR A 102 10.90 -19.19 -1.34
CA TYR A 102 11.55 -20.33 -1.99
C TYR A 102 13.07 -20.22 -1.98
N MET A 103 13.62 -19.03 -2.20
CA MET A 103 15.05 -18.75 -2.10
C MET A 103 15.56 -18.97 -0.67
N ASP A 104 14.86 -18.45 0.34
CA ASP A 104 15.20 -18.66 1.76
C ASP A 104 15.19 -20.16 2.11
N SER A 105 14.20 -20.91 1.60
CA SER A 105 14.11 -22.37 1.80
C SER A 105 15.24 -23.13 1.11
N THR A 106 15.63 -22.72 -0.10
CA THR A 106 16.70 -23.37 -0.88
C THR A 106 18.07 -23.08 -0.27
N ALA A 107 18.31 -21.83 0.12
CA ALA A 107 19.50 -21.42 0.84
C ALA A 107 19.65 -22.21 2.15
N LEU A 108 18.54 -22.37 2.90
CA LEU A 108 18.53 -23.18 4.12
C LEU A 108 18.77 -24.67 3.84
N GLU A 109 18.24 -25.23 2.76
CA GLU A 109 18.50 -26.62 2.38
C GLU A 109 19.97 -26.85 2.00
N ILE A 110 20.53 -25.95 1.19
CA ILE A 110 21.96 -25.97 0.82
C ILE A 110 22.82 -25.86 2.08
N PHE A 111 22.48 -24.93 2.97
CA PHE A 111 23.17 -24.74 4.24
C PHE A 111 23.14 -26.02 5.09
N ASN A 112 21.97 -26.63 5.30
CA ASN A 112 21.86 -27.88 6.03
C ASN A 112 22.71 -29.00 5.41
N LYS A 113 22.71 -29.11 4.07
CA LYS A 113 23.55 -30.08 3.35
C LYS A 113 25.03 -29.80 3.58
N LEU A 114 25.45 -28.53 3.58
CA LEU A 114 26.82 -28.12 3.79
C LEU A 114 27.28 -28.47 5.20
N VAL A 115 26.45 -28.19 6.21
CA VAL A 115 26.76 -28.54 7.58
C VAL A 115 26.82 -30.07 7.77
N LEU A 116 25.96 -30.85 7.11
CA LEU A 116 26.04 -32.32 7.12
C LEU A 116 27.34 -32.84 6.46
N VAL A 117 27.77 -32.21 5.37
CA VAL A 117 29.03 -32.56 4.69
C VAL A 117 30.22 -32.27 5.60
N GLU A 118 30.27 -31.12 6.25
CA GLU A 118 31.29 -30.82 7.25
C GLU A 118 31.28 -31.81 8.43
N ASN A 119 30.11 -32.29 8.88
CA ASN A 119 30.05 -33.30 9.95
C ASN A 119 30.80 -34.58 9.52
N LYS A 120 30.59 -35.00 8.27
CA LYS A 120 31.30 -36.16 7.70
C LYS A 120 32.80 -35.90 7.64
N ILE A 121 33.23 -34.70 7.25
CA ILE A 121 34.65 -34.32 7.19
C ILE A 121 35.30 -34.33 8.57
N ILE A 122 34.66 -33.74 9.59
CA ILE A 122 35.15 -33.74 10.97
C ILE A 122 35.25 -35.17 11.51
N THR A 123 34.22 -35.98 11.28
CA THR A 123 34.21 -37.39 11.71
C THR A 123 35.35 -38.17 11.06
N LEU A 124 35.53 -38.02 9.74
CA LEU A 124 36.65 -38.62 9.01
C LEU A 124 38.01 -38.14 9.54
N THR A 125 38.13 -36.85 9.86
CA THR A 125 39.36 -36.25 10.40
C THR A 125 39.68 -36.80 11.79
N ASN A 126 38.67 -36.92 12.67
CA ASN A 126 38.85 -37.51 14.00
C ASN A 126 39.20 -38.99 13.92
N SER A 127 38.53 -39.77 13.07
CA SER A 127 38.88 -41.18 12.84
C SER A 127 40.29 -41.34 12.28
N TYR A 128 40.73 -40.43 11.39
CA TYR A 128 42.10 -40.40 10.89
C TYR A 128 43.11 -40.08 12.00
N ASN A 129 42.83 -39.06 12.81
CA ASN A 129 43.69 -38.65 13.92
C ASN A 129 43.79 -39.73 15.00
N GLU A 130 42.69 -40.42 15.32
CA GLU A 130 42.68 -41.58 16.22
C GLU A 130 43.51 -42.73 15.65
N MET A 131 43.35 -43.05 14.36
CA MET A 131 44.15 -44.07 13.69
C MET A 131 45.65 -43.71 13.70
N ALA A 132 45.99 -42.44 13.48
CA ALA A 132 47.36 -41.94 13.53
C ALA A 132 47.94 -41.96 14.96
N ARG A 133 47.12 -41.65 15.97
CA ARG A 133 47.48 -41.68 17.40
C ARG A 133 47.67 -43.09 17.94
N LEU A 134 46.80 -44.04 17.57
CA LEU A 134 46.97 -45.46 17.86
C LEU A 134 48.28 -46.02 17.30
N LYS A 135 48.78 -45.42 16.20
CA LYS A 135 50.04 -45.79 15.57
C LYS A 135 51.27 -45.11 16.20
N SER A 136 51.10 -44.03 16.97
CA SER A 136 52.19 -43.20 17.52
C SER A 136 52.33 -43.24 19.05
N GLY A 137 51.32 -43.71 19.79
CA GLY A 137 51.42 -44.01 21.23
C GLY A 137 51.38 -42.80 22.17
N GLU A 138 50.93 -41.63 21.72
CA GLU A 138 50.86 -40.41 22.55
C GLU A 138 49.59 -40.32 23.43
N PRO A 139 49.65 -39.70 24.63
CA PRO A 139 48.49 -39.51 25.49
C PRO A 139 47.57 -38.40 24.99
N ILE A 140 46.26 -38.60 25.11
CA ILE A 140 45.20 -37.69 24.68
C ILE A 140 45.07 -36.54 25.70
N SER A 141 45.40 -35.30 25.31
CA SER A 141 45.23 -34.11 26.16
C SER A 141 43.80 -33.54 26.10
N SER A 142 43.19 -33.42 27.29
CA SER A 142 41.97 -32.68 27.71
C SER A 142 40.96 -32.22 26.65
N GLU A 143 39.80 -32.87 26.67
CA GLU A 143 38.60 -32.57 25.86
C GLU A 143 37.97 -31.20 26.19
N PRO A 144 37.47 -30.46 25.18
CA PRO A 144 36.54 -29.34 25.39
C PRO A 144 35.24 -29.83 26.05
N GLN A 145 34.65 -29.03 26.94
CA GLN A 145 33.40 -29.36 27.67
C GLN A 145 32.18 -29.62 26.76
N PHE A 146 32.28 -29.31 25.46
CA PHE A 146 31.42 -29.78 24.39
C PHE A 146 32.33 -30.29 23.27
N ASN A 147 32.35 -31.60 22.98
CA ASN A 147 33.08 -32.04 21.78
C ASN A 147 32.39 -31.46 20.53
N ASN A 148 33.14 -31.14 19.48
CA ASN A 148 32.62 -30.52 18.26
C ASN A 148 31.42 -31.27 17.65
N ALA A 149 31.35 -32.60 17.84
CA ALA A 149 30.23 -33.41 17.36
C ALA A 149 28.93 -33.10 18.12
N GLN A 150 28.98 -32.93 19.45
CA GLN A 150 27.82 -32.60 20.27
C GLN A 150 27.30 -31.18 19.99
N TYR A 151 28.20 -30.21 19.76
CA TYR A 151 27.81 -28.83 19.41
C TYR A 151 27.00 -28.85 18.11
N LYS A 152 27.53 -29.59 17.13
CA LYS A 152 26.92 -29.75 15.81
C LYS A 152 25.59 -30.50 15.83
N GLU A 153 25.46 -31.55 16.65
CA GLU A 153 24.20 -32.27 16.84
C GLU A 153 23.12 -31.34 17.40
N THR A 154 23.43 -30.60 18.46
CA THR A 154 22.51 -29.63 19.07
C THR A 154 22.17 -28.51 18.08
N TYR A 155 23.11 -28.09 17.24
CA TYR A 155 22.87 -27.11 16.17
C TYR A 155 21.87 -27.62 15.13
N MET A 156 22.08 -28.84 14.59
CA MET A 156 21.14 -29.48 13.65
C MET A 156 19.75 -29.65 14.26
N LYS A 157 19.66 -30.09 15.51
CA LYS A 157 18.39 -30.25 16.23
C LYS A 157 17.67 -28.91 16.40
N SER A 158 18.39 -27.85 16.73
CA SER A 158 17.85 -26.50 16.90
C SER A 158 17.32 -25.93 15.59
N LEU A 159 18.04 -26.14 14.48
CA LEU A 159 17.56 -25.81 13.14
C LEU A 159 16.30 -26.59 12.77
N GLY A 160 16.26 -27.89 13.06
CA GLY A 160 15.05 -28.70 12.86
C GLY A 160 13.86 -28.15 13.66
N HIS A 161 14.07 -27.68 14.89
CA HIS A 161 13.02 -27.00 15.65
C HIS A 161 12.59 -25.68 15.01
N PHE A 162 13.54 -24.87 14.52
CA PHE A 162 13.23 -23.62 13.82
C PHE A 162 12.38 -23.86 12.56
N GLN A 163 12.75 -24.84 11.74
CA GLN A 163 12.01 -25.22 10.52
C GLN A 163 10.58 -25.66 10.81
N ASN A 164 10.37 -26.37 11.92
CA ASN A 164 9.05 -26.78 12.39
C ASN A 164 8.28 -25.65 13.11
N GLN A 165 8.77 -24.40 13.04
CA GLN A 165 8.24 -23.23 13.75
C GLN A 165 8.17 -23.41 15.28
N ASN A 166 8.88 -24.40 15.81
CA ASN A 166 9.02 -24.63 17.24
C ASN A 166 10.15 -23.73 17.79
N PHE A 167 9.89 -22.43 17.73
CA PHE A 167 10.86 -21.40 18.10
C PHE A 167 11.28 -21.50 19.57
N LYS A 168 10.41 -21.98 20.46
CA LYS A 168 10.76 -22.16 21.88
C LYS A 168 11.94 -23.12 22.06
N ASN A 169 11.88 -24.29 21.41
CA ASN A 169 12.96 -25.28 21.50
C ASN A 169 14.19 -24.84 20.70
N ALA A 170 14.00 -24.20 19.54
CA ALA A 170 15.09 -23.65 18.74
C ALA A 170 15.89 -22.59 19.54
N ILE A 171 15.21 -21.63 20.17
CA ILE A 171 15.82 -20.62 21.03
C ILE A 171 16.59 -21.27 22.18
N SER A 172 16.03 -22.31 22.80
CA SER A 172 16.70 -23.00 23.90
C SER A 172 18.03 -23.61 23.44
N GLY A 173 18.04 -24.32 22.31
CA GLY A 173 19.24 -24.97 21.79
C GLY A 173 20.27 -23.98 21.25
N PHE A 174 19.88 -22.96 20.50
CA PHE A 174 20.84 -21.93 20.07
C PHE A 174 21.40 -21.12 21.24
N LYS A 175 20.61 -20.84 22.29
CA LYS A 175 21.11 -20.21 23.52
C LYS A 175 22.12 -21.07 24.27
N GLU A 176 21.95 -22.39 24.23
CA GLU A 176 22.91 -23.34 24.81
C GLU A 176 24.23 -23.26 24.04
N LEU A 177 24.17 -23.28 22.71
CA LEU A 177 25.35 -23.25 21.83
C LEU A 177 26.17 -21.98 21.98
N VAL A 178 25.54 -20.80 21.91
CA VAL A 178 26.27 -19.52 22.04
C VAL A 178 26.89 -19.33 23.44
N LYS A 179 26.37 -20.03 24.46
CA LYS A 179 26.93 -20.01 25.82
C LYS A 179 28.02 -21.06 26.03
N ALA A 180 27.89 -22.21 25.37
CA ALA A 180 28.77 -23.34 25.56
C ALA A 180 30.17 -23.07 24.98
N ASP A 181 30.23 -22.56 23.76
CA ASP A 181 31.48 -22.28 23.06
C ASP A 181 31.28 -21.16 22.03
N ALA A 182 31.79 -19.97 22.35
CA ALA A 182 31.76 -18.80 21.47
C ALA A 182 32.91 -18.81 20.44
N THR A 183 33.84 -19.76 20.54
CA THR A 183 34.96 -19.94 19.58
C THR A 183 34.70 -21.03 18.57
N ASN A 184 33.55 -21.73 18.67
CA ASN A 184 33.17 -22.77 17.74
C ASN A 184 32.96 -22.23 16.33
N ASP A 185 33.30 -23.02 15.32
CA ASP A 185 33.08 -22.67 13.90
C ASP A 185 31.60 -22.41 13.56
N LEU A 186 30.65 -22.92 14.38
CA LEU A 186 29.20 -22.68 14.22
C LEU A 186 28.65 -21.65 15.22
N ALA A 187 29.49 -20.98 15.99
CA ALA A 187 29.02 -20.09 17.05
C ALA A 187 28.38 -18.81 16.50
N ASP A 188 28.96 -18.22 15.46
CA ASP A 188 28.43 -17.06 14.74
C ASP A 188 27.07 -17.38 14.10
N ASN A 189 26.97 -18.53 13.46
CA ASN A 189 25.76 -19.09 12.89
C ASN A 189 24.70 -19.35 13.97
N SER A 190 25.09 -19.90 15.11
CA SER A 190 24.19 -20.12 16.25
C SER A 190 23.63 -18.81 16.80
N GLN A 191 24.47 -17.76 16.86
CA GLN A 191 24.06 -16.42 17.27
C GLN A 191 23.09 -15.80 16.25
N TYR A 192 23.37 -15.93 14.96
CA TYR A 192 22.47 -15.49 13.89
C TYR A 192 21.11 -16.21 13.94
N TRP A 193 21.10 -17.53 14.08
CA TRP A 193 19.84 -18.30 14.15
C TRP A 193 19.05 -18.04 15.43
N LEU A 194 19.72 -17.73 16.54
CA LEU A 194 19.05 -17.25 17.74
C LEU A 194 18.29 -15.95 17.47
N ALA A 195 18.91 -15.01 16.74
CA ALA A 195 18.28 -13.77 16.33
C ALA A 195 17.11 -14.01 15.35
N GLU A 196 17.28 -14.89 14.36
CA GLU A 196 16.21 -15.30 13.42
C GLU A 196 15.00 -15.92 14.14
N CYS A 197 15.22 -16.68 15.21
CA CYS A 197 14.13 -17.20 16.03
C CYS A 197 13.30 -16.07 16.64
N PHE A 198 13.95 -15.05 17.23
CA PHE A 198 13.24 -13.89 17.77
C PHE A 198 12.56 -13.06 16.67
N TYR A 199 13.22 -12.90 15.52
CA TYR A 199 12.67 -12.21 14.36
C TYR A 199 11.39 -12.89 13.86
N SER A 200 11.40 -14.21 13.76
CA SER A 200 10.25 -15.02 13.34
C SER A 200 9.10 -14.99 14.35
N GLN A 201 9.41 -14.82 15.64
CA GLN A 201 8.42 -14.54 16.68
C GLN A 201 7.90 -13.09 16.68
N LYS A 202 8.36 -12.25 15.74
CA LYS A 202 8.10 -10.80 15.66
C LYS A 202 8.59 -10.03 16.89
N ASP A 203 9.49 -10.62 17.68
CA ASP A 203 10.19 -9.91 18.72
C ASP A 203 11.42 -9.22 18.14
N PHE A 204 11.15 -8.20 17.34
CA PHE A 204 12.17 -7.48 16.60
C PHE A 204 13.18 -6.78 17.51
N LYS A 205 12.77 -6.35 18.72
CA LYS A 205 13.69 -5.72 19.66
C LYS A 205 14.75 -6.69 20.17
N ARG A 206 14.34 -7.90 20.57
CA ARG A 206 15.30 -8.95 20.94
C ARG A 206 16.10 -9.43 19.73
N ALA A 207 15.46 -9.55 18.56
CA ALA A 207 16.16 -9.94 17.35
C ALA A 207 17.31 -8.98 17.02
N ILE A 208 17.09 -7.66 17.04
CA ILE A 208 18.14 -6.65 16.82
C ILE A 208 19.31 -6.87 17.78
N ALA A 209 19.04 -6.98 19.08
CA ALA A 209 20.09 -7.16 20.08
C ALA A 209 20.88 -8.48 19.89
N GLU A 210 20.27 -9.52 19.34
CA GLU A 210 20.97 -10.78 19.05
C GLU A 210 21.69 -10.74 17.69
N PHE A 211 21.18 -10.03 16.68
CA PHE A 211 21.90 -9.81 15.42
C PHE A 211 23.13 -8.93 15.63
N GLU A 212 23.06 -7.90 16.48
CA GLU A 212 24.21 -7.05 16.80
C GLU A 212 25.39 -7.83 17.40
N LYS A 213 25.12 -8.96 18.08
CA LYS A 213 26.17 -9.83 18.62
C LYS A 213 26.90 -10.62 17.54
N VAL A 214 26.33 -10.79 16.35
CA VAL A 214 27.00 -11.49 15.23
C VAL A 214 28.29 -10.76 14.84
N PHE A 215 28.30 -9.43 14.88
CA PHE A 215 29.49 -8.62 14.59
C PHE A 215 30.64 -8.80 15.60
N THR A 216 30.41 -9.50 16.72
CA THR A 216 31.46 -9.81 17.71
C THR A 216 32.30 -11.02 17.33
N TYR A 217 31.87 -11.79 16.31
CA TYR A 217 32.59 -12.95 15.79
C TYR A 217 33.54 -12.52 14.66
N PRO A 218 34.87 -12.59 14.85
CA PRO A 218 35.82 -12.09 13.85
C PRO A 218 35.75 -12.88 12.54
N GLY A 219 35.53 -12.18 11.43
CA GLY A 219 35.57 -12.77 10.08
C GLY A 219 34.35 -13.64 9.73
N THR A 220 33.23 -13.48 10.44
CA THR A 220 31.99 -14.17 10.13
C THR A 220 31.47 -13.83 8.73
N ASP A 221 30.88 -14.82 8.07
CA ASP A 221 30.19 -14.65 6.79
C ASP A 221 28.71 -14.27 6.96
N LYS A 222 28.29 -13.90 8.19
CA LYS A 222 26.91 -13.49 8.53
C LYS A 222 26.74 -11.99 8.76
N ASP A 223 27.80 -11.21 8.58
CA ASP A 223 27.78 -9.76 8.86
C ASP A 223 26.76 -9.02 7.99
N ASP A 224 26.70 -9.31 6.69
CA ASP A 224 25.76 -8.69 5.77
C ASP A 224 24.33 -9.17 6.04
N ASP A 225 24.11 -10.47 6.20
CA ASP A 225 22.81 -11.04 6.63
C ASP A 225 22.28 -10.34 7.89
N ALA A 226 23.11 -10.23 8.94
CA ALA A 226 22.75 -9.61 10.21
C ALA A 226 22.44 -8.12 10.02
N GLN A 227 23.28 -7.37 9.31
CA GLN A 227 23.08 -5.94 9.05
C GLN A 227 21.77 -5.67 8.30
N LEU A 228 21.44 -6.50 7.31
CA LEU A 228 20.17 -6.39 6.57
C LEU A 228 18.99 -6.66 7.49
N LYS A 229 19.06 -7.73 8.29
CA LYS A 229 17.99 -8.12 9.22
C LYS A 229 17.75 -7.08 10.31
N ILE A 230 18.79 -6.42 10.79
CA ILE A 230 18.66 -5.29 11.73
C ILE A 230 17.86 -4.15 11.08
N GLY A 231 18.19 -3.76 9.85
CA GLY A 231 17.43 -2.73 9.11
C GLY A 231 15.95 -3.10 8.92
N LEU A 232 15.68 -4.35 8.52
CA LEU A 232 14.32 -4.88 8.37
C LEU A 232 13.56 -4.95 9.70
N ALA A 233 14.25 -5.27 10.80
CA ALA A 233 13.66 -5.30 12.13
C ALA A 233 13.30 -3.89 12.62
N TYR A 234 14.17 -2.90 12.42
CA TYR A 234 13.85 -1.50 12.71
C TYR A 234 12.67 -0.98 11.89
N GLN A 235 12.61 -1.34 10.61
CA GLN A 235 11.47 -1.03 9.75
C GLN A 235 10.18 -1.67 10.29
N SER A 236 10.24 -2.92 10.74
CA SER A 236 9.08 -3.67 11.26
C SER A 236 8.54 -3.11 12.57
N ILE A 237 9.38 -2.49 13.41
CA ILE A 237 8.93 -1.77 14.61
C ILE A 237 8.50 -0.32 14.34
N GLY A 238 8.54 0.12 13.08
CA GLY A 238 8.17 1.47 12.66
C GLY A 238 9.23 2.54 12.94
N ASN A 239 10.45 2.16 13.33
CA ASN A 239 11.55 3.11 13.52
C ASN A 239 12.27 3.34 12.19
N ILE A 240 11.66 4.19 11.36
CA ILE A 240 12.10 4.46 9.98
C ILE A 240 13.49 5.09 9.92
N ASP A 241 13.80 5.98 10.85
CA ASP A 241 15.11 6.65 10.89
C ASP A 241 16.24 5.65 11.14
N LYS A 242 16.06 4.76 12.13
CA LYS A 242 17.01 3.68 12.38
C LYS A 242 17.06 2.71 11.21
N ALA A 243 15.93 2.30 10.65
CA ALA A 243 15.92 1.42 9.48
C ALA A 243 16.76 1.99 8.33
N ARG A 244 16.61 3.28 8.03
CA ARG A 244 17.38 3.98 7.00
C ARG A 244 18.88 3.99 7.32
N GLU A 245 19.25 4.27 8.57
CA GLU A 245 20.64 4.24 9.04
C GLU A 245 21.30 2.87 8.81
N GLU A 246 20.59 1.79 9.14
CA GLU A 246 21.11 0.42 9.02
C GLU A 246 21.19 -0.06 7.57
N PHE A 247 20.20 0.29 6.72
CA PHE A 247 20.32 0.00 5.29
C PHE A 247 21.41 0.84 4.63
N GLN A 248 21.67 2.05 5.11
CA GLN A 248 22.78 2.86 4.61
C GLN A 248 24.11 2.23 5.01
N ARG A 249 24.26 1.81 6.28
CA ARG A 249 25.40 0.99 6.72
C ARG A 249 25.59 -0.24 5.83
N PHE A 250 24.50 -0.94 5.50
CA PHE A 250 24.59 -2.09 4.62
C PHE A 250 25.22 -1.73 3.26
N ILE A 251 24.73 -0.66 2.63
CA ILE A 251 25.21 -0.20 1.32
C ILE A 251 26.68 0.22 1.38
N ASP A 252 27.09 0.86 2.48
CA ASP A 252 28.44 1.39 2.63
C ASP A 252 29.47 0.28 2.91
N TYR A 253 29.12 -0.70 3.75
CA TYR A 253 30.05 -1.74 4.21
C TYR A 253 29.96 -3.07 3.44
N PHE A 254 28.82 -3.37 2.80
CA PHE A 254 28.61 -4.63 2.07
C PHE A 254 28.23 -4.43 0.59
N PRO A 255 28.99 -3.67 -0.21
CA PRO A 255 28.67 -3.38 -1.60
C PRO A 255 28.71 -4.62 -2.53
N GLY A 256 29.39 -5.69 -2.12
CA GLY A 256 29.50 -6.95 -2.87
C GLY A 256 28.47 -8.02 -2.48
N SER A 257 27.65 -7.76 -1.45
CA SER A 257 26.64 -8.74 -0.99
C SER A 257 25.53 -8.92 -2.02
N GLU A 258 24.99 -10.15 -2.10
CA GLU A 258 23.82 -10.43 -2.93
C GLU A 258 22.57 -9.64 -2.50
N TYR A 259 22.52 -9.18 -1.25
CA TYR A 259 21.41 -8.38 -0.72
C TYR A 259 21.56 -6.87 -0.97
N TYR A 260 22.66 -6.42 -1.58
CA TYR A 260 22.88 -5.00 -1.88
C TYR A 260 21.72 -4.33 -2.64
N PRO A 261 21.14 -4.93 -3.70
CA PRO A 261 19.98 -4.36 -4.39
C PRO A 261 18.75 -4.23 -3.47
N LYS A 262 18.57 -5.16 -2.53
CA LYS A 262 17.46 -5.18 -1.57
C LYS A 262 17.60 -4.03 -0.55
N ALA A 263 18.80 -3.78 -0.05
CA ALA A 263 19.05 -2.65 0.85
C ALA A 263 18.80 -1.30 0.16
N LYS A 264 19.23 -1.13 -1.10
CA LYS A 264 18.96 0.10 -1.87
C LYS A 264 17.47 0.34 -2.10
N GLU A 265 16.74 -0.70 -2.46
CA GLU A 265 15.29 -0.60 -2.66
C GLU A 265 14.57 -0.27 -1.35
N ALA A 266 15.01 -0.84 -0.21
CA ALA A 266 14.46 -0.52 1.10
C ALA A 266 14.61 0.98 1.43
N ILE A 267 15.81 1.58 1.29
CA ILE A 267 16.00 3.03 1.52
C ILE A 267 15.07 3.87 0.64
N LYS A 268 14.94 3.52 -0.64
CA LYS A 268 14.09 4.24 -1.57
C LYS A 268 12.63 4.22 -1.11
N GLN A 269 12.12 3.07 -0.67
CA GLN A 269 10.77 2.94 -0.14
C GLN A 269 10.56 3.75 1.14
N LEU A 270 11.56 3.77 2.03
CA LEU A 270 11.53 4.55 3.27
C LEU A 270 11.67 6.07 3.06
N SER A 271 11.96 6.52 1.83
CA SER A 271 12.08 7.95 1.49
C SER A 271 10.82 8.51 0.82
N ILE A 272 9.86 7.65 0.49
CA ILE A 272 8.62 8.01 -0.22
C ILE A 272 7.44 8.20 0.75
N ASN A 273 7.55 7.67 1.98
CA ASN A 273 6.57 7.81 3.06
C ASN A 273 6.98 8.91 4.04
#